data_AF-A0A7V3X5L1-F1
#
_entry.id   AF-A0A7V3X5L1-F1
#
_cell.length_a   1.000
_cell.length_b   1.000
_cell.length_c   1.000
_cell.angle_alpha   90.00
_cell.angle_beta   90.00
_cell.angle_gamma   90.00
#
_symmetry.space_group_name_H-M   'P 1'
#
loop_
_entity.id
_entity.type
_entity.pdbx_description
1 polymer ?
#
loop_
_entity_poly.entity_id
_entity_poly.type
_entity_poly.pdbx_seq_one_letter_code
_entity_poly.pdbx_strand_id
1 'polypeptide(L)' 'WQTIKRAIKKEKNVFVDGEEDLLVIPSVLLAPKNSIIIYGFPGKGICAILVNKGIKKKIKKLLKLFLKCEQ' A
#
# COMPACT_ATOMS: atom_id res chain seq x y z
N TRP A 1 0.57 10.27 -3.43
CA TRP A 1 1.36 9.02 -3.56
C TRP A 1 2.71 9.11 -4.31
N GLN A 2 3.16 10.28 -4.79
CA GLN A 2 4.45 10.37 -5.52
C GLN A 2 5.67 10.04 -4.64
N THR A 3 5.64 10.41 -3.36
CA THR A 3 6.72 10.09 -2.41
C THR A 3 6.95 8.59 -2.30
N ILE A 4 5.89 7.81 -2.10
CA ILE A 4 5.95 6.34 -1.99
C ILE A 4 6.49 5.73 -3.29
N LYS A 5 6.01 6.19 -4.45
CA LYS A 5 6.47 5.71 -5.76
C LYS A 5 7.98 5.94 -5.94
N ARG A 6 8.49 7.11 -5.55
CA ARG A 6 9.92 7.42 -5.61
C ARG A 6 10.72 6.59 -4.62
N ALA A 7 10.21 6.41 -3.40
CA ALA A 7 10.86 5.64 -2.35
C ALA A 7 11.04 4.17 -2.75
N ILE A 8 10.00 3.54 -3.31
CA ILE A 8 10.08 2.17 -3.85
C ILE A 8 11.13 2.09 -4.97
N LYS A 9 11.16 3.06 -5.90
CA LYS A 9 12.10 3.05 -7.04
C LYS A 9 13.56 3.30 -6.61
N LYS A 10 13.78 4.09 -5.57
CA LYS A 10 15.11 4.51 -5.11
C LYS A 10 15.59 3.76 -3.87
N GLU A 11 14.84 2.76 -3.41
CA GLU A 11 15.12 1.98 -2.19
C GLU A 11 15.38 2.90 -0.98
N LYS A 12 14.44 3.81 -0.72
CA LYS A 12 14.52 4.77 0.39
C LYS A 12 13.40 4.55 1.41
N ASN A 13 13.70 4.94 2.64
CA ASN A 13 12.71 4.97 3.72
C ASN A 13 11.75 6.16 3.55
N VAL A 14 10.52 5.99 4.00
CA VAL A 14 9.51 7.05 4.10
C VAL A 14 9.18 7.19 5.57
N PHE A 15 9.30 8.39 6.11
CA PHE A 15 8.78 8.72 7.43
C PHE A 15 7.33 9.18 7.28
N VAL A 16 6.47 8.65 8.14
CA VAL A 16 5.04 8.94 8.14
C VAL A 16 4.72 9.70 9.41
N ASP A 17 3.96 10.76 9.26
CA ASP A 17 3.29 11.44 10.37
C ASP A 17 1.82 11.00 10.34
N GLY A 18 1.38 10.28 11.38
CA GLY A 18 0.07 9.61 11.44
C GLY A 18 0.13 8.08 11.26
N GLU A 19 -0.90 7.51 10.64
CA GLU A 19 -1.08 6.05 10.48
C GLU A 19 -0.22 5.47 9.35
N GLU A 20 0.84 4.75 9.73
CA GLU A 20 1.78 4.07 8.82
C GLU A 20 1.17 2.85 8.11
N ASP A 21 0.29 2.11 8.79
CA ASP A 21 -0.35 0.91 8.27
C ASP A 21 -1.26 1.18 7.05
N LEU A 22 -1.84 2.38 6.95
CA LEU A 22 -2.57 2.82 5.76
C LEU A 22 -1.70 2.86 4.49
N LEU A 23 -0.36 2.91 4.62
CA LEU A 23 0.56 2.84 3.47
C LEU A 23 0.46 1.52 2.72
N VAL A 24 -0.10 0.46 3.31
CA VAL A 24 -0.29 -0.83 2.63
C VAL A 24 -1.08 -0.65 1.33
N ILE A 25 -2.11 0.21 1.34
CA ILE A 25 -2.98 0.46 0.18
C ILE A 25 -2.18 1.00 -1.03
N PRO A 26 -1.51 2.16 -0.95
CA PRO A 26 -0.70 2.66 -2.06
C PRO A 26 0.50 1.76 -2.38
N SER A 27 1.07 1.07 -1.39
CA SER A 27 2.19 0.13 -1.60
C SER A 27 1.76 -1.03 -2.51
N VAL A 28 0.59 -1.63 -2.28
CA VAL A 28 0.05 -2.70 -3.14
C VAL A 28 -0.15 -2.22 -4.58
N LEU A 29 -0.62 -0.98 -4.75
CA LEU A 29 -0.88 -0.43 -6.07
C LEU A 29 0.40 -0.12 -6.85
N LEU A 30 1.40 0.44 -6.17
CA LEU A 30 2.63 0.96 -6.78
C LEU A 30 3.74 -0.08 -6.91
N ALA A 31 3.79 -1.07 -6.02
CA ALA A 31 4.85 -2.08 -6.03
C ALA A 31 4.87 -2.90 -7.35
N PRO A 32 6.06 -3.33 -7.82
CA PRO A 32 6.17 -4.26 -8.94
C PRO A 32 5.38 -5.56 -8.73
N LYS A 33 5.01 -6.23 -9.82
CA LYS A 33 4.41 -7.57 -9.75
C LYS A 33 5.41 -8.53 -9.07
N ASN A 34 4.90 -9.48 -8.29
CA ASN A 34 5.66 -10.46 -7.51
C ASN A 34 6.44 -9.86 -6.31
N SER A 35 6.26 -8.58 -5.99
CA SER A 35 6.75 -8.02 -4.72
C SER A 35 5.96 -8.59 -3.54
N ILE A 36 6.58 -8.65 -2.37
CA ILE A 36 5.90 -8.95 -1.10
C ILE A 36 5.83 -7.68 -0.28
N ILE A 37 4.64 -7.36 0.21
CA ILE A 37 4.42 -6.28 1.18
C ILE A 37 4.22 -6.93 2.54
N ILE A 38 4.99 -6.49 3.53
CA ILE A 38 4.97 -7.00 4.89
C ILE A 38 4.56 -5.85 5.80
N TYR A 39 3.60 -6.07 6.69
CA TYR A 39 3.17 -5.08 7.67
C TYR A 39 2.62 -5.77 8.92
N GLY A 40 2.58 -5.04 10.04
CA GLY A 40 1.97 -5.50 11.27
C GLY A 40 0.45 -5.31 11.27
N PHE A 41 -0.27 -6.24 11.87
CA PHE A 41 -1.70 -6.10 12.14
C PHE A 41 -1.98 -6.40 13.61
N PRO A 42 -2.49 -5.42 14.39
CA PRO A 42 -2.79 -5.60 15.80
C PRO A 42 -3.64 -6.85 16.06
N GLY A 43 -3.23 -7.67 17.02
CA GLY A 43 -3.90 -8.92 17.37
C GLY A 43 -3.77 -10.07 16.35
N LYS A 44 -3.07 -9.87 15.23
CA LYS A 44 -2.81 -10.93 14.23
C LYS A 44 -1.32 -11.14 13.92
N GLY A 45 -0.45 -10.22 14.31
CA GLY A 45 0.99 -10.32 14.07
C GLY A 45 1.38 -9.79 12.68
N ILE A 46 2.27 -10.48 11.99
CA ILE A 46 2.81 -10.04 10.70
C ILE A 46 1.92 -10.57 9.55
N CYS A 47 1.51 -9.66 8.68
CA CYS A 47 0.79 -9.96 7.45
C CYS A 47 1.73 -9.84 6.24
N ALA A 48 1.62 -10.77 5.29
CA ALA A 48 2.35 -10.73 4.04
C ALA A 48 1.37 -10.75 2.84
N ILE A 49 1.60 -9.86 1.88
CA ILE A 49 0.77 -9.74 0.67
C ILE A 49 1.66 -9.92 -0.56
N LEU A 50 1.41 -10.97 -1.34
CA LEU A 50 2.03 -11.14 -2.66
C LEU A 50 1.32 -10.26 -3.70
N VAL A 51 2.07 -9.34 -4.31
CA VAL A 51 1.55 -8.38 -5.28
C VAL A 51 1.31 -9.05 -6.62
N ASN A 52 0.04 -9.21 -6.97
CA ASN A 52 -0.42 -9.73 -8.27
C ASN A 52 -1.56 -8.87 -8.86
N LYS A 53 -2.01 -9.19 -10.08
CA LYS A 53 -3.10 -8.45 -10.74
C LYS A 53 -4.41 -8.50 -9.94
N GLY A 54 -4.67 -9.62 -9.27
CA GLY A 54 -5.89 -9.84 -8.48
C GLY A 54 -5.98 -8.92 -7.27
N ILE A 55 -4.93 -8.86 -6.44
CA ILE A 55 -4.92 -8.00 -5.25
C ILE A 55 -4.92 -6.52 -5.64
N LYS A 56 -4.21 -6.11 -6.70
CA LYS A 56 -4.30 -4.75 -7.23
C LYS A 56 -5.73 -4.39 -7.65
N LYS A 57 -6.46 -5.31 -8.28
CA LYS A 57 -7.87 -5.11 -8.64
C LYS A 57 -8.76 -5.00 -7.40
N LYS A 58 -8.55 -5.84 -6.37
CA LYS A 58 -9.27 -5.77 -5.09
C LYS A 58 -9.07 -4.41 -4.39
N ILE A 59 -7.82 -3.94 -4.26
CA ILE A 59 -7.53 -2.64 -3.65
C ILE A 59 -8.12 -1.48 -4.46
N LYS A 60 -8.05 -1.52 -5.80
CA LYS A 60 -8.73 -0.52 -6.64
C LYS A 60 -10.25 -0.51 -6.44
N LYS A 61 -10.88 -1.66 -6.23
CA LYS A 61 -12.31 -1.74 -5.92
C LYS A 61 -12.61 -1.17 -4.53
N LEU A 62 -11.81 -1.50 -3.52
CA LEU A 62 -11.92 -0.94 -2.18
C LEU A 62 -11.89 0.59 -2.21
N LEU A 63 -10.93 1.17 -2.91
CA LEU A 63 -10.81 2.63 -3.03
C LEU A 63 -12.02 3.30 -3.70
N LYS A 64 -12.75 2.59 -4.57
CA LYS A 64 -13.97 3.11 -5.19
C LYS A 64 -15.17 3.17 -4.23
N LEU A 65 -15.09 2.52 -3.08
CA LEU A 65 -16.13 2.60 -2.04
C LEU A 65 -16.04 3.90 -1.25
N PHE A 66 -14.89 4.58 -1.29
CA PHE A 66 -14.71 5.87 -0.63
C PHE A 66 -15.16 6.98 -1.58
N LEU A 67 -15.97 7.90 -1.04
CA LEU A 67 -16.34 9.12 -1.76
C LEU A 67 -15.07 9.91 -2.09
N LYS A 68 -15.01 10.47 -3.30
CA LYS A 68 -14.01 11.49 -3.57
C LYS A 68 -14.35 12.69 -2.71
N CYS A 69 -13.48 13.07 -1.79
CA CYS A 69 -13.47 14.43 -1.29
C CYS A 69 -12.94 15.31 -2.42
N GLU A 70 -13.71 16.31 -2.81
CA GLU A 70 -13.16 17.44 -3.57
C GLU A 70 -12.17 18.15 -2.63
N GLN A 71 -10.93 18.30 -3.10
CA GLN A 71 -9.89 19.09 -2.47
C GLN A 71 -9.62 20.29 -3.37
#